data_AF-A0AA36GRY5-F1
#
_entry.id   AF-A0AA36GRY5-F1
#
_cell.length_a   1.000
_cell.length_b   1.000
_cell.length_c   1.000
_cell.angle_alpha   90.00
_cell.angle_beta   90.00
_cell.angle_gamma   90.00
#
_symmetry.space_group_name_H-M   'P 1'
#
loop_
_entity.id
_entity.type
_entity.pdbx_description
1 polymer ?
#
loop_
_entity_poly.entity_id
_entity_poly.type
_entity_poly.pdbx_seq_one_letter_code
_entity_poly.pdbx_strand_id
1 'polypeptide(L)'
;MAAHLITDKRLLTHYCNKLDTIISRFKGEELETLNVAAAQGESASHYTRESLQRLSEAIGALDTVTHNIKQTMTEYATKFTELDYPTEKDKQDFEEYSAKAEKALISATDYLLVLKARVHAFIVVKAQPEHNQHSGSVQDGRILPKQRRLGCAILIAATHMAANKAHCSLDPPFRQECRRPGKCQQPVTHITIYATFRTE
;
A
#
# COMPACT_ATOMS: atom_id res chain seq x y z
N MET A 1 -13.53 -15.41 26.75
CA MET A 1 -13.00 -15.19 25.38
C MET A 1 -13.92 -14.32 24.51
N ALA A 2 -15.24 -14.55 24.45
CA ALA A 2 -16.16 -13.74 23.62
C ALA A 2 -16.16 -12.20 23.91
N ALA A 3 -16.01 -11.79 25.17
CA ALA A 3 -15.95 -10.37 25.54
C ALA A 3 -14.72 -9.62 24.97
N HIS A 4 -13.62 -10.33 24.72
CA HIS A 4 -12.40 -9.73 24.18
C HIS A 4 -12.54 -9.42 22.68
N LEU A 5 -13.20 -10.29 21.93
CA LEU A 5 -13.48 -10.08 20.50
C LEU A 5 -14.41 -8.86 20.28
N ILE A 6 -15.36 -8.63 21.19
CA ILE A 6 -16.23 -7.44 21.13
C ILE A 6 -15.41 -6.15 21.30
N THR A 7 -14.45 -6.16 22.23
CA THR A 7 -13.56 -5.01 22.44
C THR A 7 -12.70 -4.74 21.22
N ASP A 8 -12.10 -5.77 20.62
CA ASP A 8 -11.26 -5.63 19.44
C ASP A 8 -12.05 -5.11 18.23
N LYS A 9 -13.29 -5.60 18.01
CA LYS A 9 -14.20 -5.08 16.96
C LYS A 9 -14.48 -3.59 17.14
N ARG A 10 -14.77 -3.16 18.37
CA ARG A 10 -15.00 -1.74 18.70
C ARG A 10 -13.76 -0.90 18.46
N LEU A 11 -12.59 -1.42 18.85
CA LEU A 11 -11.31 -0.72 18.70
C LEU A 11 -10.90 -0.59 17.22
N LEU A 12 -11.04 -1.66 16.44
CA LEU A 12 -10.84 -1.63 14.98
C LEU A 12 -11.73 -0.59 14.32
N THR A 13 -13.02 -0.59 14.66
CA THR A 13 -13.97 0.40 14.13
C THR A 13 -13.54 1.82 14.47
N HIS A 14 -13.16 2.06 15.72
CA HIS A 14 -12.72 3.37 16.17
C HIS A 14 -11.47 3.84 15.40
N TYR A 15 -10.45 2.98 15.24
CA TYR A 15 -9.24 3.35 14.52
C TYR A 15 -9.47 3.54 13.01
N CYS A 16 -10.29 2.70 12.37
CA CYS A 16 -10.65 2.88 10.97
C CYS A 16 -11.34 4.24 10.74
N ASN A 17 -12.34 4.57 11.58
CA ASN A 17 -13.04 5.86 11.49
C ASN A 17 -12.09 7.04 11.77
N LYS A 18 -11.17 6.88 12.74
CA LYS A 18 -10.14 7.89 13.03
C LYS A 18 -9.21 8.10 11.84
N LEU A 19 -8.80 7.02 11.17
CA LEU A 19 -7.95 7.08 9.99
C LEU A 19 -8.66 7.84 8.84
N ASP A 20 -9.91 7.50 8.56
CA ASP A 20 -10.71 8.19 7.54
C ASP A 20 -10.88 9.69 7.85
N THR A 21 -11.07 10.03 9.14
CA THR A 21 -11.17 11.43 9.59
C THR A 21 -9.86 12.18 9.38
N ILE A 22 -8.72 11.56 9.72
CA ILE A 22 -7.39 12.14 9.52
C ILE A 22 -7.11 12.36 8.04
N ILE A 23 -7.37 11.36 7.19
CA ILE A 23 -7.21 11.48 5.73
C ILE A 23 -8.10 12.61 5.18
N SER A 24 -9.36 12.66 5.59
CA SER A 24 -10.31 13.69 5.14
C SER A 24 -9.85 15.09 5.56
N ARG A 25 -9.32 15.23 6.78
CA ARG A 25 -8.75 16.48 7.26
C ARG A 25 -7.54 16.90 6.42
N PHE A 26 -6.60 15.99 6.14
CA PHE A 26 -5.41 16.31 5.36
C PHE A 26 -5.72 16.66 3.90
N LYS A 27 -6.71 15.99 3.30
CA LYS A 27 -7.25 16.37 1.98
C LYS A 27 -7.88 17.76 2.01
N GLY A 28 -8.63 18.09 3.06
CA GLY A 28 -9.19 19.43 3.26
C GLY A 28 -8.14 20.53 3.48
N GLU A 29 -6.96 20.16 4.02
CA GLU A 29 -5.79 21.03 4.14
C GLU A 29 -4.94 21.10 2.87
N GLU A 30 -5.31 20.35 1.82
CA GLU A 30 -4.66 20.36 0.51
C GLU A 30 -3.15 20.02 0.56
N LEU A 31 -2.76 19.10 1.46
CA LEU A 31 -1.35 18.71 1.62
C LEU A 31 -0.78 18.06 0.34
N GLU A 32 -1.63 17.40 -0.44
CA GLU A 32 -1.28 16.80 -1.73
C GLU A 32 -1.04 17.82 -2.86
N THR A 33 -1.37 19.10 -2.70
CA THR A 33 -1.22 20.13 -3.74
C THR A 33 -0.32 21.29 -3.31
N LEU A 34 0.38 21.16 -2.18
CA LEU A 34 1.37 22.14 -1.73
C LEU A 34 2.32 22.55 -2.87
N ASN A 35 2.47 23.87 -3.04
CA ASN A 35 3.09 24.46 -4.21
C ASN A 35 4.62 24.39 -4.12
N VAL A 36 5.20 23.37 -4.75
CA VAL A 36 6.65 23.18 -4.82
C VAL A 36 7.35 24.33 -5.56
N ALA A 37 6.69 25.05 -6.49
CA ALA A 37 7.31 26.17 -7.20
C ALA A 37 7.49 27.41 -6.30
N ALA A 38 6.64 27.58 -5.28
CA ALA A 38 6.82 28.63 -4.27
C ALA A 38 8.09 28.42 -3.41
N ALA A 39 8.73 27.25 -3.51
CA ALA A 39 10.00 26.93 -2.86
C ALA A 39 11.24 27.46 -3.60
N GLN A 40 11.10 28.33 -4.62
CA GLN A 40 12.22 28.92 -5.37
C GLN A 40 12.37 30.45 -5.20
N GLY A 41 11.51 31.12 -4.41
CA GLY A 41 11.58 32.58 -4.17
C GLY A 41 12.34 33.01 -2.91
N GLU A 42 12.42 34.32 -2.64
CA GLU A 42 13.14 34.87 -1.47
C GLU A 42 12.58 34.41 -0.10
N SER A 43 11.29 34.04 -0.04
CA SER A 43 10.64 33.43 1.14
C SER A 43 10.63 31.89 1.11
N ALA A 44 11.31 31.26 0.13
CA ALA A 44 11.28 29.83 -0.12
C ALA A 44 11.72 28.99 1.07
N SER A 45 12.73 29.44 1.82
CA SER A 45 13.31 28.66 2.92
C SER A 45 12.29 28.41 4.04
N HIS A 46 11.54 29.45 4.42
CA HIS A 46 10.50 29.34 5.45
C HIS A 46 9.34 28.46 4.97
N TYR A 47 8.81 28.75 3.78
CA TYR A 47 7.69 28.01 3.20
C TYR A 47 8.01 26.52 3.00
N THR A 48 9.21 26.20 2.51
CA THR A 48 9.67 24.82 2.30
C THR A 48 9.79 24.09 3.63
N ARG A 49 10.38 24.73 4.65
CA ARG A 49 10.54 24.13 5.97
C ARG A 49 9.18 23.83 6.60
N GLU A 50 8.26 24.79 6.56
CA GLU A 50 6.90 24.64 7.08
C GLU A 50 6.12 23.54 6.33
N SER A 51 6.22 23.53 5.00
CA SER A 51 5.58 22.51 4.15
C SER A 51 6.10 21.11 4.46
N LEU A 52 7.42 20.95 4.57
CA LEU A 52 8.05 19.69 4.95
C LEU A 52 7.63 19.25 6.36
N GLN A 53 7.58 20.18 7.32
CA GLN A 53 7.13 19.88 8.67
C GLN A 53 5.70 19.35 8.68
N ARG A 54 4.76 20.05 8.02
CA ARG A 54 3.35 19.63 7.93
C ARG A 54 3.21 18.26 7.26
N LEU A 55 3.95 18.01 6.19
CA LEU A 55 3.96 16.72 5.50
C LEU A 55 4.51 15.59 6.41
N SER A 56 5.60 15.84 7.13
CA SER A 56 6.17 14.87 8.07
C SER A 56 5.23 14.56 9.24
N GLU A 57 4.59 15.58 9.81
CA GLU A 57 3.59 15.40 10.87
C GLU A 57 2.39 14.59 10.38
N ALA A 58 1.90 14.87 9.17
CA ALA A 58 0.81 14.13 8.55
C ALA A 58 1.16 12.65 8.31
N ILE A 59 2.36 12.39 7.78
CA ILE A 59 2.87 11.02 7.59
C ILE A 59 2.96 10.29 8.93
N GLY A 60 3.54 10.93 9.96
CA GLY A 60 3.67 10.32 11.29
C GLY A 60 2.32 10.00 11.94
N ALA A 61 1.32 10.87 11.78
CA ALA A 61 -0.03 10.62 12.26
C ALA A 61 -0.70 9.43 11.55
N LEU A 62 -0.56 9.33 10.22
CA LEU A 62 -1.09 8.22 9.44
C LEU A 62 -0.37 6.91 9.80
N ASP A 63 0.95 6.90 9.90
CA ASP A 63 1.73 5.72 10.27
C ASP A 63 1.34 5.20 11.67
N THR A 64 1.13 6.11 12.63
CA THR A 64 0.70 5.75 13.99
C THR A 64 -0.65 5.05 14.00
N VAL A 65 -1.65 5.61 13.31
CA VAL A 65 -3.00 5.02 13.30
C VAL A 65 -3.03 3.72 12.49
N THR A 66 -2.31 3.68 11.36
CA THR A 66 -2.14 2.48 10.53
C THR A 66 -1.49 1.35 11.32
N HIS A 67 -0.47 1.66 12.12
CA HIS A 67 0.19 0.71 13.02
C HIS A 67 -0.81 0.14 14.04
N ASN A 68 -1.58 1.00 14.70
CA ASN A 68 -2.58 0.57 15.68
C ASN A 68 -3.64 -0.35 15.05
N ILE A 69 -4.11 -0.06 13.83
CA ILE A 69 -5.05 -0.93 13.10
C ILE A 69 -4.41 -2.30 12.84
N LYS A 70 -3.18 -2.34 12.31
CA LYS A 70 -2.47 -3.59 12.03
C LYS A 70 -2.26 -4.42 13.29
N GLN A 71 -1.87 -3.77 14.39
CA GLN A 71 -1.69 -4.44 15.68
C GLN A 71 -3.03 -5.02 16.18
N THR A 72 -4.08 -4.21 16.24
CA THR A 72 -5.40 -4.69 16.69
C THR A 72 -5.95 -5.79 15.78
N MET A 73 -5.73 -5.72 14.46
CA MET A 73 -6.10 -6.79 13.54
C MET A 73 -5.35 -8.08 13.84
N THR A 74 -4.05 -8.00 14.11
CA THR A 74 -3.23 -9.17 14.45
C THR A 74 -3.73 -9.81 15.74
N GLU A 75 -3.96 -9.02 16.78
CA GLU A 75 -4.51 -9.49 18.05
C GLU A 75 -5.90 -10.11 17.89
N TYR A 76 -6.76 -9.50 17.06
CA TYR A 76 -8.09 -10.01 16.78
C TYR A 76 -8.04 -11.34 16.03
N ALA A 77 -7.16 -11.47 15.03
CA ALA A 77 -6.93 -12.70 14.29
C ALA A 77 -6.38 -13.82 15.19
N THR A 78 -5.40 -13.52 16.05
CA THR A 78 -4.86 -14.50 17.01
C THR A 78 -5.96 -15.03 17.92
N LYS A 79 -6.73 -14.14 18.56
CA LYS A 79 -7.84 -14.55 19.44
C LYS A 79 -8.94 -15.31 18.70
N PHE A 80 -9.18 -14.98 17.43
CA PHE A 80 -10.12 -15.72 16.59
C PHE A 80 -9.62 -17.14 16.30
N THR A 81 -8.34 -17.32 16.01
CA THR A 81 -7.75 -18.65 15.79
C THR A 81 -7.67 -19.51 17.05
N GLU A 82 -7.64 -18.89 18.23
CA GLU A 82 -7.70 -19.57 19.53
C GLU A 82 -9.11 -20.07 19.89
N LEU A 83 -10.14 -19.72 19.13
CA LEU A 83 -11.48 -20.28 19.33
C LEU A 83 -11.52 -21.73 18.84
N ASP A 84 -11.78 -22.68 19.73
CA ASP A 84 -11.93 -24.10 19.38
C ASP A 84 -13.11 -24.34 18.40
N TYR A 85 -14.21 -23.60 18.59
CA TYR A 85 -15.43 -23.71 17.78
C TYR A 85 -16.04 -22.32 17.51
N PRO A 86 -15.50 -21.55 16.55
CA PRO A 86 -16.07 -20.26 16.18
C PRO A 86 -17.47 -20.44 15.62
N THR A 87 -18.42 -19.63 16.09
CA THR A 87 -19.78 -19.65 15.55
C THR A 87 -19.78 -19.08 14.13
N GLU A 88 -20.83 -19.35 13.35
CA GLU A 88 -20.95 -18.78 12.00
C GLU A 88 -20.97 -17.24 12.04
N LYS A 89 -21.58 -16.67 13.09
CA LYS A 89 -21.54 -15.24 13.34
C LYS A 89 -20.12 -14.73 13.62
N ASP A 90 -19.32 -15.46 14.38
CA ASP A 90 -17.94 -15.04 14.65
C ASP A 90 -17.10 -14.99 13.38
N LYS A 91 -17.30 -15.94 12.45
CA LYS A 91 -16.63 -15.97 11.15
C LYS A 91 -17.06 -14.79 10.27
N GLN A 92 -18.36 -14.55 10.17
CA GLN A 92 -18.91 -13.43 9.39
C GLN A 92 -18.43 -12.09 9.95
N ASP A 93 -18.48 -11.91 11.27
CA ASP A 93 -17.95 -10.71 11.90
C ASP A 93 -16.45 -10.57 11.61
N PHE A 94 -15.67 -11.66 11.72
CA PHE A 94 -14.23 -11.61 11.44
C PHE A 94 -13.95 -11.13 10.01
N GLU A 95 -14.63 -11.69 9.02
CA GLU A 95 -14.51 -11.30 7.61
C GLU A 95 -14.95 -9.85 7.36
N GLU A 96 -16.05 -9.40 7.99
CA GLU A 96 -16.53 -8.02 7.85
C GLU A 96 -15.52 -7.01 8.40
N TYR A 97 -15.04 -7.23 9.63
CA TYR A 97 -14.11 -6.31 10.28
C TYR A 97 -12.72 -6.35 9.66
N SER A 98 -12.26 -7.51 9.18
CA SER A 98 -10.99 -7.62 8.45
C SER A 98 -11.06 -6.87 7.12
N ALA A 99 -12.10 -7.09 6.32
CA ALA A 99 -12.28 -6.40 5.04
C ALA A 99 -12.40 -4.89 5.22
N LYS A 100 -13.10 -4.43 6.27
CA LYS A 100 -13.18 -3.00 6.59
C LYS A 100 -11.82 -2.40 6.93
N ALA A 101 -11.04 -3.09 7.76
CA ALA A 101 -9.72 -2.63 8.16
C ALA A 101 -8.73 -2.64 6.98
N GLU A 102 -8.76 -3.68 6.14
CA GLU A 102 -7.97 -3.75 4.90
C GLU A 102 -8.28 -2.57 3.97
N LYS A 103 -9.56 -2.26 3.75
CA LYS A 103 -9.97 -1.11 2.93
C LYS A 103 -9.43 0.21 3.48
N ALA A 104 -9.50 0.41 4.81
CA ALA A 104 -8.96 1.59 5.45
C ALA A 104 -7.43 1.68 5.31
N LEU A 105 -6.73 0.56 5.49
CA LEU A 105 -5.27 0.47 5.34
C LEU A 105 -4.83 0.75 3.89
N ILE A 106 -5.54 0.25 2.88
CA ILE A 106 -5.25 0.53 1.47
C ILE A 106 -5.40 2.03 1.20
N SER A 107 -6.52 2.63 1.59
CA SER A 107 -6.78 4.06 1.44
C SER A 107 -5.68 4.94 2.07
N ALA A 108 -5.25 4.57 3.29
CA ALA A 108 -4.17 5.28 3.97
C ALA A 108 -2.81 5.09 3.29
N THR A 109 -2.53 3.89 2.79
CA THR A 109 -1.28 3.59 2.07
C THR A 109 -1.20 4.38 0.76
N ASP A 110 -2.30 4.45 0.01
CA ASP A 110 -2.38 5.23 -1.23
C ASP A 110 -2.12 6.72 -0.95
N TYR A 111 -2.73 7.26 0.10
CA TYR A 111 -2.52 8.67 0.47
C TYR A 111 -1.11 8.93 1.01
N LEU A 112 -0.55 8.02 1.82
CA LEU A 112 0.84 8.08 2.29
C LEU A 112 1.83 8.15 1.13
N LEU A 113 1.59 7.39 0.05
CA LEU A 113 2.43 7.43 -1.14
C LEU A 113 2.44 8.82 -1.77
N VAL A 114 1.28 9.47 -1.87
CA VAL A 114 1.16 10.85 -2.37
C VAL A 114 1.94 11.83 -1.49
N LEU A 115 1.79 11.75 -0.16
CA LEU A 115 2.50 12.64 0.76
C LEU A 115 4.02 12.44 0.70
N LYS A 116 4.49 11.18 0.64
CA LYS A 116 5.92 10.87 0.49
C LYS A 116 6.49 11.38 -0.83
N ALA A 117 5.74 11.27 -1.92
CA ALA A 117 6.12 11.84 -3.21
C ALA A 117 6.25 13.38 -3.12
N ARG A 118 5.36 14.04 -2.37
CA ARG A 118 5.46 15.49 -2.12
C ARG A 118 6.67 15.88 -1.30
N VAL A 119 6.95 15.17 -0.21
CA VAL A 119 8.19 15.37 0.56
C VAL A 119 9.41 15.27 -0.34
N HIS A 120 9.48 14.23 -1.18
CA HIS A 120 10.58 14.05 -2.11
C HIS A 120 10.70 15.23 -3.11
N ALA A 121 9.60 15.74 -3.65
CA ALA A 121 9.61 16.89 -4.54
C ALA A 121 10.22 18.14 -3.89
N PHE A 122 9.86 18.44 -2.63
CA PHE A 122 10.45 19.54 -1.87
C PHE A 122 11.96 19.34 -1.58
N ILE A 123 12.37 18.10 -1.29
CA ILE A 123 13.79 17.78 -1.07
C ILE A 123 14.60 17.97 -2.35
N VAL A 124 14.10 17.51 -3.50
CA VAL A 124 14.78 17.66 -4.80
C VAL A 124 14.98 19.12 -5.16
N VAL A 125 13.96 19.97 -4.97
CA VAL A 125 14.08 21.42 -5.25
C VAL A 125 15.12 22.07 -4.34
N LYS A 126 15.16 21.71 -3.05
CA LYS A 126 16.19 22.22 -2.13
C LYS A 126 17.61 21.81 -2.53
N ALA A 127 17.77 20.66 -3.19
CA ALA A 127 19.06 20.10 -3.56
C ALA A 127 19.58 20.62 -4.92
N GLN A 128 18.82 21.40 -5.69
CA GLN A 128 19.32 22.00 -6.92
C GLN A 128 20.24 23.19 -6.60
N PRO A 129 21.55 23.10 -6.88
CA PRO A 129 22.42 24.25 -6.80
C PRO A 129 22.05 25.21 -7.94
N GLU A 130 21.94 26.49 -7.62
CA GLU A 130 21.68 27.52 -8.60
C GLU A 130 22.79 27.54 -9.66
N HIS A 131 22.51 26.95 -10.83
CA HIS A 131 23.31 27.21 -12.02
C HIS A 131 22.87 28.58 -12.55
N ASN A 132 23.38 29.60 -11.87
CA ASN A 132 23.07 31.00 -12.10
C ASN A 132 23.45 31.38 -13.55
N GLN A 133 22.45 31.72 -14.37
CA GLN A 133 22.65 32.34 -15.66
C GLN A 133 23.12 33.77 -15.44
N HIS A 134 24.41 34.01 -15.67
CA HIS A 134 24.96 35.34 -15.83
C HIS A 134 25.62 35.46 -17.21
N SER A 135 25.22 36.49 -17.96
CA SER A 135 25.92 37.19 -19.05
C SER A 135 25.23 37.13 -20.41
N GLY A 136 25.01 38.32 -20.96
CA GLY A 136 24.35 38.55 -22.23
C GLY A 136 25.22 38.35 -23.47
N SER A 137 24.54 38.61 -24.59
CA SER A 137 25.02 39.06 -25.91
C SER A 137 25.99 38.19 -26.74
N VAL A 138 25.42 37.65 -27.83
CA VAL A 138 25.86 37.64 -29.25
C VAL A 138 27.33 37.30 -29.60
N GLN A 139 27.57 36.12 -30.19
CA GLN A 139 27.99 35.89 -31.60
C GLN A 139 28.60 34.48 -31.81
N ASP A 140 28.10 33.83 -32.85
CA ASP A 140 28.76 32.95 -33.84
C ASP A 140 29.82 31.90 -33.42
N GLY A 141 29.64 30.66 -33.93
CA GLY A 141 30.69 29.64 -33.88
C GLY A 141 30.18 28.22 -33.70
N ARG A 142 29.98 27.51 -34.82
CA ARG A 142 29.65 26.07 -34.89
C ARG A 142 30.65 25.22 -34.11
N ILE A 143 30.19 24.39 -33.15
CA ILE A 143 30.81 23.09 -32.81
C ILE A 143 29.72 22.08 -32.39
N LEU A 144 29.82 20.88 -32.95
CA LEU A 144 28.97 19.69 -32.89
C LEU A 144 28.37 19.30 -31.51
N PRO A 145 27.14 18.74 -31.46
CA PRO A 145 26.60 18.16 -30.24
C PRO A 145 27.16 16.75 -29.98
N LYS A 146 27.99 16.61 -28.94
CA LYS A 146 28.27 15.31 -28.32
C LYS A 146 27.03 14.88 -27.52
N GLN A 147 26.23 13.99 -28.10
CA GLN A 147 25.22 13.23 -27.36
C GLN A 147 25.90 12.41 -26.26
N ARG A 148 25.63 12.76 -25.00
CA ARG A 148 25.67 11.79 -23.90
C ARG A 148 24.25 11.40 -23.57
N ARG A 149 23.73 10.42 -24.33
CA ARG A 149 22.66 9.55 -23.87
C ARG A 149 23.24 8.70 -22.73
N LEU A 150 22.94 9.05 -21.47
CA LEU A 150 22.94 8.05 -20.42
C LEU A 150 21.52 7.46 -20.43
N GLY A 151 21.36 6.38 -21.20
CA GLY A 151 20.14 5.59 -21.18
C GLY A 151 20.04 4.88 -19.83
N CYS A 152 19.00 5.20 -19.06
CA CYS A 152 18.47 4.25 -18.08
C CYS A 152 17.94 3.04 -18.84
N ALA A 153 18.77 2.00 -18.95
CA ALA A 153 18.31 0.68 -19.34
C ALA A 153 17.49 0.10 -18.19
N ILE A 154 16.17 0.22 -18.28
CA ILE A 154 15.24 -0.59 -17.50
C ILE A 154 15.28 -1.98 -18.13
N LEU A 155 16.00 -2.90 -17.48
CA LEU A 155 15.97 -4.33 -17.80
C LEU A 155 14.65 -4.90 -17.27
N ILE A 156 13.67 -5.04 -18.17
CA ILE A 156 12.50 -5.90 -17.93
C ILE A 156 12.93 -7.33 -18.26
N ALA A 157 13.31 -8.10 -17.24
CA ALA A 157 13.45 -9.54 -17.38
C ALA A 157 12.06 -10.18 -17.29
N ALA A 158 11.45 -10.43 -18.44
CA ALA A 158 10.30 -11.33 -18.56
C ALA A 158 10.83 -12.77 -18.73
N THR A 159 10.70 -13.59 -17.70
CA THR A 159 10.85 -15.04 -17.83
C THR A 159 9.47 -15.70 -17.82
N HIS A 160 9.11 -16.18 -19.01
CA HIS A 160 8.08 -17.15 -19.34
C HIS A 160 8.00 -18.30 -18.30
N MET A 161 6.83 -18.52 -17.72
CA MET A 161 6.46 -19.85 -17.24
C MET A 161 5.67 -20.58 -18.32
N ALA A 162 6.20 -21.74 -18.70
CA ALA A 162 5.64 -22.62 -19.70
C ALA A 162 4.27 -23.16 -19.29
N ALA A 163 3.32 -23.05 -20.22
CA ALA A 163 2.02 -23.67 -20.14
C ALA A 163 2.15 -25.20 -20.25
N ASN A 164 1.71 -25.93 -19.23
CA ASN A 164 1.51 -27.36 -19.29
C ASN A 164 0.11 -27.63 -19.88
N LYS A 165 0.07 -27.95 -21.18
CA LYS A 165 -1.15 -28.24 -21.92
C LYS A 165 -1.41 -29.75 -21.89
N ALA A 166 -2.10 -30.21 -20.85
CA ALA A 166 -2.66 -31.55 -20.82
C ALA A 166 -3.89 -31.60 -21.75
N HIS A 167 -3.79 -32.43 -22.79
CA HIS A 167 -4.91 -32.82 -23.65
C HIS A 167 -5.90 -33.68 -22.83
N CYS A 168 -7.14 -33.20 -22.66
CA CYS A 168 -8.28 -34.06 -22.34
C CYS A 168 -9.30 -33.92 -23.47
N SER A 169 -9.47 -35.03 -24.19
CA SER A 169 -10.47 -35.22 -25.23
C SER A 169 -11.84 -35.51 -24.60
N LEU A 170 -12.89 -35.01 -25.23
CA LEU A 170 -14.30 -35.18 -24.91
C LEU A 170 -14.81 -36.62 -25.19
N ASP A 171 -15.48 -37.18 -24.17
CA ASP A 171 -16.80 -37.86 -24.17
C ASP A 171 -17.02 -39.33 -24.66
N PRO A 172 -18.13 -40.00 -24.19
CA PRO A 172 -18.12 -41.31 -23.50
C PRO A 172 -18.87 -42.39 -24.36
N PRO A 173 -19.63 -43.45 -23.91
CA PRO A 173 -20.19 -43.85 -22.59
C PRO A 173 -19.86 -45.30 -22.14
N PHE A 174 -20.01 -45.63 -20.85
CA PHE A 174 -20.68 -46.87 -20.44
C PHE A 174 -21.03 -46.86 -18.94
N ARG A 175 -22.17 -47.50 -18.66
CA ARG A 175 -22.97 -47.52 -17.43
C ARG A 175 -22.61 -48.77 -16.63
N GLN A 176 -22.37 -48.68 -15.31
CA GLN A 176 -22.74 -49.75 -14.37
C GLN A 176 -22.67 -49.32 -12.89
N GLU A 177 -23.75 -49.68 -12.18
CA GLU A 177 -23.89 -49.76 -10.72
C GLU A 177 -22.64 -50.28 -9.99
N CYS A 178 -22.34 -49.69 -8.81
CA CYS A 178 -22.07 -50.49 -7.61
C CYS A 178 -22.35 -49.71 -6.33
N ARG A 179 -23.01 -50.42 -5.39
CA ARG A 179 -23.43 -49.99 -4.07
C ARG A 179 -22.27 -50.00 -3.06
N ARG A 180 -22.46 -49.19 -2.01
CA ARG A 180 -22.02 -49.32 -0.59
C ARG A 180 -20.81 -48.49 -0.10
N PRO A 181 -20.82 -48.15 1.22
CA PRO A 181 -20.33 -46.89 1.74
C PRO A 181 -18.98 -47.04 2.46
N GLY A 182 -18.15 -46.01 2.39
CA GLY A 182 -16.91 -45.98 3.15
C GLY A 182 -16.08 -44.75 2.87
N LYS A 183 -16.07 -43.83 3.84
CA LYS A 183 -14.99 -42.84 4.11
C LYS A 183 -14.46 -42.07 2.90
N CYS A 184 -15.13 -40.96 2.56
CA CYS A 184 -14.48 -39.87 1.84
C CYS A 184 -13.72 -39.01 2.87
N GLN A 185 -12.43 -39.31 3.01
CA GLN A 185 -11.46 -38.43 3.63
C GLN A 185 -11.27 -37.25 2.67
N GLN A 186 -11.75 -36.06 3.06
CA GLN A 186 -11.55 -34.85 2.26
C GLN A 186 -10.05 -34.51 2.23
N PRO A 187 -9.50 -34.11 1.07
CA PRO A 187 -8.15 -33.56 1.05
C PRO A 187 -8.16 -32.19 1.73
N VAL A 188 -7.44 -32.09 2.85
CA VAL A 188 -7.09 -30.83 3.51
C VAL A 188 -6.20 -30.04 2.55
N THR A 189 -6.76 -29.05 1.88
CA THR A 189 -5.97 -28.04 1.18
C THR A 189 -5.31 -27.15 2.23
N HIS A 190 -4.05 -27.45 2.55
CA HIS A 190 -3.17 -26.51 3.24
C HIS A 190 -3.00 -25.28 2.35
N ILE A 191 -3.66 -24.17 2.70
CA ILE A 191 -3.36 -22.85 2.16
C ILE A 191 -2.17 -22.32 2.96
N THR A 192 -0.97 -22.51 2.42
CA THR A 192 0.24 -21.88 2.96
C THR A 192 0.33 -20.47 2.39
N ILE A 193 -0.05 -19.46 3.17
CA ILE A 193 0.15 -18.05 2.82
C ILE A 193 1.57 -17.67 3.22
N TYR A 194 2.46 -17.51 2.25
CA TYR A 194 3.75 -16.87 2.47
C TYR A 194 3.55 -15.35 2.47
N ALA A 195 3.55 -14.74 3.66
CA ALA A 195 3.68 -13.29 3.81
C ALA A 195 5.18 -12.94 3.84
N THR A 196 5.74 -12.53 2.70
CA THR A 196 7.06 -11.88 2.65
C THR A 196 6.91 -10.41 3.04
N PHE A 197 7.09 -10.11 4.33
CA PHE A 197 7.32 -8.75 4.80
C PHE A 197 8.75 -8.34 4.45
N ARG A 198 8.90 -7.38 3.54
CA ARG A 198 10.14 -6.66 3.32
C ARG A 198 10.17 -5.48 4.29
N THR A 199 10.98 -5.59 5.33
CA THR A 199 11.35 -4.49 6.23
C THR A 199 12.42 -3.64 5.55
N GLU A 200 12.15 -2.35 5.42
CA GLU A 200 13.18 -1.30 5.39
C GLU A 200 13.10 -0.51 6.70
#